data_AF-A0A377D9I7-F1
#
_entry.id   AF-A0A377D9I7-F1
#
_cell.length_a   1.000
_cell.length_b   1.000
_cell.length_c   1.000
_cell.angle_alpha   90.00
_cell.angle_beta   90.00
_cell.angle_gamma   90.00
#
_symmetry.space_group_name_H-M   'P 1'
#
loop_
_entity.id
_entity.type
_entity.pdbx_description
1 polymer ?
#
loop_
_entity_poly.entity_id
_entity_poly.type
_entity_poly.pdbx_seq_one_letter_code
_entity_poly.pdbx_strand_id
1 'polypeptide(L)'
;MPESLMVIRSSSTLRKHWEWMTFSADSVSSVHTLTDDLPLESLADQPGAGNVHLLIPPEGLLYRSLTLPNAKYKLTAQTLQWLAEETLPDNTQDWHWTVVDKQNESVEVIGIQSEKLSRYLERLHTAGLNVTRVFARWLLSSLGSR
;
A
#
# COMPACT_ATOMS: atom_id res chain seq x y z
N MET A 1 10.08 -21.40 13.21
CA MET A 1 10.91 -20.17 13.25
C MET A 1 9.97 -18.99 13.37
N PRO A 2 10.30 -17.94 14.14
CA PRO A 2 9.47 -16.74 14.14
C PRO A 2 9.41 -16.21 12.71
N GLU A 3 8.22 -15.95 12.20
CA GLU A 3 8.05 -15.42 10.84
C GLU A 3 8.71 -14.04 10.79
N SER A 4 9.82 -13.93 10.06
CA SER A 4 10.41 -12.63 9.75
C SER A 4 9.49 -11.90 8.77
N LEU A 5 9.27 -10.62 9.01
CA LEU A 5 8.46 -9.74 8.18
C LEU A 5 9.38 -8.72 7.52
N MET A 6 9.28 -8.56 6.21
CA MET A 6 9.95 -7.47 5.52
C MET A 6 8.94 -6.36 5.22
N VAL A 7 9.29 -5.12 5.51
CA VAL A 7 8.52 -3.95 5.09
C VAL A 7 9.32 -3.23 4.03
N ILE A 8 8.72 -3.02 2.85
CA ILE A 8 9.34 -2.32 1.73
C ILE A 8 8.49 -1.13 1.31
N ARG A 9 9.12 -0.01 1.00
CA ARG A 9 8.47 1.23 0.57
C ARG A 9 9.13 1.73 -0.71
N SER A 10 8.31 2.07 -1.70
CA SER A 10 8.78 2.81 -2.88
C SER A 10 8.80 4.32 -2.59
N SER A 11 9.87 5.02 -2.99
CA SER A 11 9.86 6.49 -3.04
C SER A 11 8.89 7.01 -4.12
N SER A 12 8.31 8.19 -3.90
CA SER A 12 7.30 8.78 -4.78
C SER A 12 7.83 9.25 -6.13
N THR A 13 9.14 9.40 -6.25
CA THR A 13 9.78 9.63 -7.54
C THR A 13 10.19 8.27 -8.13
N LEU A 14 9.84 8.05 -9.39
CA LEU A 14 10.25 6.88 -10.20
C LEU A 14 11.79 6.72 -10.32
N ARG A 15 12.60 7.51 -9.60
CA ARG A 15 14.02 7.28 -9.37
C ARG A 15 14.21 6.35 -8.18
N LYS A 16 14.07 5.04 -8.44
CA LYS A 16 14.80 3.88 -7.90
C LYS A 16 15.15 3.74 -6.40
N HIS A 17 14.78 4.65 -5.51
CA HIS A 17 15.08 4.52 -4.09
C HIS A 17 13.94 3.77 -3.40
N TRP A 18 14.19 2.50 -3.13
CA TRP A 18 13.33 1.69 -2.28
C TRP A 18 13.91 1.67 -0.88
N GLU A 19 13.09 1.88 0.13
CA GLU A 19 13.49 1.73 1.53
C GLU A 19 12.92 0.41 2.04
N TRP A 20 13.70 -0.35 2.78
CA TRP A 20 13.27 -1.62 3.35
C TRP A 20 13.81 -1.80 4.77
N MET A 21 13.13 -2.65 5.52
CA MET A 21 13.54 -3.07 6.85
C MET A 21 12.93 -4.43 7.17
N THR A 22 13.59 -5.19 8.03
CA THR A 22 13.14 -6.51 8.48
C THR A 22 12.79 -6.47 9.95
N PHE A 23 11.65 -7.05 10.27
CA PHE A 23 11.15 -7.26 11.61
C PHE A 23 11.27 -8.75 11.93
N SER A 24 11.79 -9.06 13.11
CA SER A 24 11.80 -10.38 13.70
C SER A 24 11.20 -10.29 15.11
N ALA A 25 10.87 -11.43 15.71
CA ALA A 25 10.28 -11.46 17.06
C ALA A 25 11.13 -10.72 18.11
N ASP A 26 12.45 -10.71 17.93
CA ASP A 26 13.40 -10.22 18.93
C ASP A 26 14.15 -8.94 18.49
N SER A 27 14.01 -8.52 17.23
CA SER A 27 14.75 -7.36 16.71
C SER A 27 14.11 -6.71 15.49
N VAL A 28 14.36 -5.41 15.36
CA VAL A 28 14.02 -4.61 14.17
C VAL A 28 15.31 -4.14 13.54
N SER A 29 15.50 -4.39 12.24
CA SER A 29 16.67 -3.88 11.53
C SER A 29 16.58 -2.37 11.37
N SER A 30 17.73 -1.72 11.14
CA SER A 30 17.72 -0.34 10.66
C SER A 30 17.00 -0.24 9.31
N VAL A 31 16.53 0.96 8.98
CA VAL A 31 15.99 1.25 7.66
C VAL A 31 17.16 1.27 6.67
N HIS A 32 17.07 0.44 5.65
CA HIS A 32 18.04 0.34 4.57
C HIS A 32 17.46 0.95 3.29
N THR A 33 18.30 1.63 2.52
CA THR A 33 17.91 2.18 1.22
C THR A 33 18.57 1.36 0.12
N LEU A 34 17.77 0.82 -0.79
CA LEU A 34 18.25 0.27 -2.05
C LEU A 34 18.79 1.43 -2.89
N THR A 35 20.09 1.39 -3.13
CA THR A 35 20.77 2.23 -4.12
C THR A 35 20.73 1.54 -5.48
N ASP A 36 21.07 2.27 -6.55
CA ASP A 36 21.13 1.71 -7.91
C ASP A 36 22.07 0.49 -8.02
N ASP A 37 23.01 0.34 -7.08
CA ASP A 37 23.98 -0.76 -7.01
C ASP A 37 23.43 -2.03 -6.36
N LEU A 38 22.26 -1.97 -5.70
CA LEU A 38 21.64 -3.10 -5.02
C LEU A 38 20.27 -3.41 -5.66
N PRO A 39 20.18 -4.44 -6.54
CA PRO A 39 18.92 -4.78 -7.18
C PRO A 39 17.90 -5.32 -6.16
N LEU A 40 16.61 -5.18 -6.49
CA LEU A 40 15.52 -5.73 -5.67
C LEU A 40 15.68 -7.25 -5.44
N GLU A 41 16.27 -7.95 -6.40
CA GLU A 41 16.55 -9.40 -6.33
C GLU A 41 17.47 -9.75 -5.16
N SER A 42 18.36 -8.84 -4.74
CA SER A 42 19.19 -9.05 -3.54
C SER A 42 18.39 -9.07 -2.24
N LEU A 43 17.13 -8.63 -2.27
CA LEU A 43 16.22 -8.76 -1.14
C LEU A 43 15.60 -10.15 -1.02
N ALA A 44 15.63 -10.99 -2.07
CA ALA A 44 15.09 -12.34 -2.02
C ALA A 44 15.79 -13.22 -0.96
N ASP A 45 17.08 -12.97 -0.73
CA ASP A 45 17.90 -13.67 0.25
C ASP A 45 17.71 -13.16 1.69
N GLN A 46 16.98 -12.04 1.87
CA GLN A 46 16.79 -11.43 3.19
C GLN A 46 15.69 -12.14 3.99
N PRO A 47 15.81 -12.18 5.33
CA PRO A 47 14.79 -12.75 6.19
C PRO A 47 13.47 -11.98 6.03
N GLY A 48 12.41 -12.71 5.69
CA GLY A 48 11.07 -12.13 5.45
C GLY A 48 10.75 -11.81 3.98
N ALA A 49 11.62 -12.17 3.03
CA ALA A 49 11.30 -12.12 1.59
C ALA A 49 10.01 -12.88 1.22
N GLY A 50 9.66 -13.92 1.97
CA GLY A 50 8.40 -14.67 1.81
C GLY A 50 7.17 -14.00 2.45
N ASN A 51 7.35 -12.96 3.26
CA ASN A 51 6.30 -12.23 3.95
C ASN A 51 6.60 -10.73 3.89
N VAL A 52 6.23 -10.10 2.77
CA VAL A 52 6.54 -8.70 2.49
C VAL A 52 5.29 -7.82 2.64
N HIS A 53 5.42 -6.77 3.42
CA HIS A 53 4.45 -5.69 3.51
C HIS A 53 4.89 -4.51 2.65
N LEU A 54 4.13 -4.20 1.60
CA LEU A 54 4.39 -3.08 0.72
C LEU A 54 3.74 -1.80 1.26
N LEU A 55 4.54 -0.76 1.50
CA LEU A 55 4.07 0.58 1.80
C LEU A 55 4.02 1.41 0.52
N ILE A 56 2.82 1.79 0.11
CA ILE A 56 2.63 2.65 -1.07
C ILE A 56 2.66 4.12 -0.64
N PRO A 57 3.49 4.95 -1.32
CA PRO A 57 3.56 6.38 -1.06
C PRO A 57 2.24 7.09 -1.42
N PRO A 58 1.80 8.08 -0.61
CA PRO A 58 0.52 8.78 -0.81
C PRO A 58 0.41 9.51 -2.14
N GLU A 59 1.53 9.89 -2.76
CA GLU A 59 1.58 10.55 -4.06
C GLU A 59 1.04 9.68 -5.21
N GLY A 60 0.89 8.37 -4.99
CA GLY A 60 0.24 7.45 -5.91
C GLY A 60 -1.16 7.01 -5.51
N LEU A 61 -1.69 7.55 -4.42
CA LEU A 61 -2.95 7.17 -3.82
C LEU A 61 -3.94 8.33 -3.92
N LEU A 62 -5.18 8.00 -4.22
CA LEU A 62 -6.29 8.94 -4.25
C LEU A 62 -7.07 8.81 -2.95
N TYR A 63 -6.87 9.75 -2.04
CA TYR A 63 -7.65 9.83 -0.81
C TYR A 63 -8.95 10.59 -1.04
N ARG A 64 -10.07 10.01 -0.61
CA ARG A 64 -11.40 10.63 -0.68
C ARG A 64 -12.21 10.34 0.57
N SER A 65 -12.93 11.34 1.03
CA SER A 65 -14.02 11.17 2.00
C SER A 65 -15.33 11.18 1.21
N LEU A 66 -16.11 10.13 1.36
CA LEU A 66 -17.38 9.94 0.68
C LEU A 66 -18.50 9.94 1.72
N THR A 67 -19.59 10.63 1.42
CA THR A 67 -20.80 10.59 2.26
C THR A 67 -21.71 9.47 1.79
N LEU A 68 -22.04 8.56 2.70
CA LEU A 68 -22.95 7.47 2.47
C LEU A 68 -24.40 7.95 2.57
N PRO A 69 -25.28 7.50 1.66
CA PRO A 69 -26.71 7.81 1.75
C PRO A 69 -27.38 7.28 3.02
N ASN A 70 -26.81 6.26 3.67
CA ASN A 70 -27.25 5.76 4.96
C ASN A 70 -26.15 4.94 5.67
N ALA A 71 -26.25 4.79 6.99
CA ALA A 71 -25.27 4.05 7.79
C ALA A 71 -25.13 2.56 7.42
N LYS A 72 -26.19 1.93 6.86
CA LYS A 72 -26.20 0.51 6.47
C LYS A 72 -25.80 0.27 5.01
N TYR A 73 -25.27 1.29 4.33
CA TYR A 73 -24.96 1.21 2.92
C TYR A 73 -23.85 0.19 2.66
N LYS A 74 -24.05 -0.67 1.65
CA LYS A 74 -23.08 -1.71 1.30
C LYS A 74 -21.91 -1.07 0.56
N LEU A 75 -20.74 -1.11 1.19
CA LEU A 75 -19.49 -0.64 0.60
C LEU A 75 -18.92 -1.75 -0.28
N THR A 76 -19.21 -1.68 -1.58
CA THR A 76 -18.56 -2.52 -2.60
C THR A 76 -17.64 -1.68 -3.46
N ALA A 77 -16.66 -2.28 -4.12
CA ALA A 77 -15.74 -1.56 -5.01
C ALA A 77 -16.48 -0.73 -6.08
N GLN A 78 -17.55 -1.29 -6.66
CA GLN A 78 -18.40 -0.58 -7.63
C GLN A 78 -19.12 0.62 -7.02
N THR A 79 -19.63 0.46 -5.81
CA THR A 79 -20.31 1.55 -5.08
C THR A 79 -19.34 2.67 -4.74
N LEU A 80 -18.12 2.34 -4.31
CA LEU A 80 -17.08 3.32 -4.02
C LEU A 80 -16.64 4.06 -5.28
N GLN A 81 -16.47 3.35 -6.40
CA GLN A 81 -16.17 3.94 -7.70
C GLN A 81 -17.24 4.95 -8.10
N TRP A 82 -18.51 4.57 -8.00
CA TRP A 82 -19.63 5.45 -8.35
C TRP A 82 -19.69 6.70 -7.45
N LEU A 83 -19.56 6.53 -6.13
CA LEU A 83 -19.54 7.65 -5.19
C LEU A 83 -18.34 8.58 -5.42
N ALA A 84 -17.22 8.05 -5.89
CA ALA A 84 -16.01 8.83 -6.16
C ALA A 84 -16.00 9.47 -7.55
N GLU A 85 -16.85 9.03 -8.48
CA GLU A 85 -16.79 9.33 -9.92
C GLU A 85 -16.72 10.84 -10.22
N GLU A 86 -17.55 11.65 -9.57
CA GLU A 86 -17.58 13.11 -9.73
C GLU A 86 -16.30 13.81 -9.24
N THR A 87 -15.50 13.13 -8.42
CA THR A 87 -14.27 13.66 -7.81
C THR A 87 -13.00 13.03 -8.38
N LEU A 88 -13.14 12.12 -9.35
CA LEU A 88 -12.03 11.46 -10.00
C LEU A 88 -11.34 12.41 -10.98
N PRO A 89 -10.00 12.48 -10.97
CA PRO A 89 -9.24 13.21 -12.00
C PRO A 89 -9.42 12.59 -13.39
N ASP A 90 -9.60 11.28 -13.45
CA ASP A 90 -9.78 10.49 -14.66
C ASP A 90 -10.67 9.28 -14.36
N ASN A 91 -11.88 9.29 -14.92
CA ASN A 91 -12.88 8.23 -14.74
C ASN A 91 -12.70 7.08 -15.74
N THR A 92 -11.74 7.16 -16.67
CA THR A 92 -11.47 6.10 -17.67
C THR A 92 -10.57 5.00 -17.13
N GLN A 93 -10.00 5.18 -15.93
CA GLN A 93 -9.04 4.25 -15.33
C GLN A 93 -9.69 3.36 -14.28
N ASP A 94 -9.22 2.11 -14.20
CA ASP A 94 -9.66 1.17 -13.19
C ASP A 94 -9.00 1.45 -11.84
N TRP A 95 -9.79 1.90 -10.87
CA TRP A 95 -9.35 2.17 -9.51
C TRP A 95 -9.67 1.00 -8.58
N HIS A 96 -8.65 0.54 -7.85
CA HIS A 96 -8.82 -0.36 -6.73
C HIS A 96 -9.07 0.44 -5.46
N TRP A 97 -10.27 0.32 -4.90
CA TRP A 97 -10.69 1.03 -3.70
C TRP A 97 -10.57 0.19 -2.46
N THR A 98 -10.05 0.79 -1.39
CA THR A 98 -10.04 0.23 -0.04
C THR A 98 -10.64 1.24 0.93
N VAL A 99 -11.48 0.73 1.84
CA VAL A 99 -12.04 1.51 2.95
C VAL A 99 -10.98 1.61 4.04
N VAL A 100 -10.64 2.84 4.42
CA VAL A 100 -9.68 3.13 5.50
C VAL A 100 -10.41 3.25 6.82
N ASP A 101 -11.48 4.04 6.83
CA ASP A 101 -12.29 4.27 8.01
C ASP A 101 -13.75 4.48 7.62
N LYS A 102 -14.67 4.18 8.54
CA LYS A 102 -16.11 4.42 8.37
C LYS A 102 -16.67 4.99 9.66
N GLN A 103 -17.03 6.26 9.62
CA GLN A 103 -17.65 6.98 10.72
C GLN A 103 -19.09 7.35 10.38
N ASN A 104 -20.03 6.53 10.86
CA ASN A 104 -21.47 6.71 10.65
C ASN A 104 -21.85 6.76 9.15
N GLU A 105 -22.05 7.96 8.62
CA GLU A 105 -22.39 8.26 7.22
C GLU A 105 -21.21 8.84 6.42
N SER A 106 -20.03 8.97 7.02
CA SER A 106 -18.81 9.33 6.31
C SER A 106 -17.91 8.10 6.19
N VAL A 107 -17.38 7.85 4.99
CA VAL A 107 -16.39 6.80 4.75
C VAL A 107 -15.14 7.41 4.12
N GLU A 108 -14.00 7.06 4.67
CA GLU A 108 -12.70 7.43 4.13
C GLU A 108 -12.21 6.27 3.27
N VAL A 109 -11.90 6.56 2.02
CA VAL A 109 -11.43 5.56 1.05
C VAL A 109 -10.14 6.00 0.40
N ILE A 110 -9.34 4.99 0.05
CA ILE A 110 -8.15 5.16 -0.75
C ILE A 110 -8.33 4.38 -2.05
N GLY A 111 -8.16 5.09 -3.15
CA GLY A 111 -8.07 4.53 -4.49
C GLY A 111 -6.61 4.41 -4.93
N ILE A 112 -6.26 3.31 -5.58
CA ILE A 112 -5.02 3.18 -6.35
C ILE A 112 -5.35 2.68 -7.75
N GLN A 113 -4.70 3.21 -8.78
CA GLN A 113 -4.81 2.68 -10.13
C GLN A 113 -4.39 1.20 -10.16
N SER A 114 -5.27 0.35 -10.69
CA SER A 114 -5.06 -1.11 -10.74
C SER A 114 -3.80 -1.47 -11.52
N GLU A 115 -3.53 -0.77 -12.63
CA GLU A 115 -2.29 -0.93 -13.40
C GLU A 115 -1.05 -0.58 -12.59
N LYS A 116 -1.10 0.52 -11.83
CA LYS A 116 0.02 0.97 -10.99
C LYS A 116 0.31 -0.02 -9.87
N LEU A 117 -0.74 -0.51 -9.21
CA LEU A 117 -0.62 -1.55 -8.18
C LEU A 117 -0.05 -2.85 -8.77
N SER A 118 -0.59 -3.30 -9.90
CA SER A 118 -0.14 -4.52 -10.57
C SER A 118 1.34 -4.44 -10.94
N ARG A 119 1.79 -3.30 -11.48
CA ARG A 119 3.21 -3.07 -11.80
C ARG A 119 4.12 -3.09 -10.57
N TYR A 120 3.64 -2.64 -9.41
CA TYR A 120 4.41 -2.75 -8.16
C TYR A 120 4.52 -4.20 -7.71
N LEU A 121 3.40 -4.93 -7.69
CA LEU A 121 3.37 -6.33 -7.27
C LEU A 121 4.20 -7.21 -8.21
N GLU A 122 4.09 -7.01 -9.52
CA GLU A 122 4.85 -7.75 -10.52
C GLU A 122 6.36 -7.51 -10.39
N ARG A 123 6.79 -6.27 -10.14
CA ARG A 123 8.21 -5.94 -9.90
C ARG A 123 8.77 -6.65 -8.67
N LEU A 124 8.01 -6.68 -7.57
CA LEU A 124 8.43 -7.33 -6.34
C LEU A 124 8.42 -8.85 -6.51
N HIS A 125 7.39 -9.40 -7.14
CA HIS A 125 7.28 -10.82 -7.43
C HIS A 125 8.43 -11.31 -8.34
N THR A 126 8.75 -10.56 -9.38
CA THR A 126 9.89 -10.87 -10.28
C THR A 126 11.22 -10.86 -9.53
N ALA A 127 11.35 -10.01 -8.50
CA ALA A 127 12.51 -9.97 -7.63
C ALA A 127 12.54 -11.07 -6.55
N GLY A 128 11.60 -12.02 -6.56
CA GLY A 128 11.52 -13.10 -5.57
C GLY A 128 10.88 -12.70 -4.24
N LEU A 129 10.20 -11.54 -4.19
CA LEU A 129 9.53 -11.03 -2.99
C LEU A 129 8.05 -11.36 -3.02
N ASN A 130 7.56 -11.98 -1.95
CA ASN A 130 6.15 -12.33 -1.80
C ASN A 130 5.41 -11.29 -0.97
N VAL A 131 4.66 -10.41 -1.65
CA VAL A 131 3.86 -9.37 -1.00
C VAL A 131 2.59 -9.96 -0.43
N THR A 132 2.50 -10.02 0.90
CA THR A 132 1.34 -10.56 1.62
C THR A 132 0.33 -9.48 1.97
N ARG A 133 0.78 -8.23 2.16
CA ARG A 133 -0.08 -7.08 2.47
C ARG A 133 0.42 -5.80 1.84
N VAL A 134 -0.52 -4.90 1.57
CA VAL A 134 -0.26 -3.57 1.05
C VAL A 134 -0.87 -2.56 2.01
N PHE A 135 -0.09 -1.54 2.40
CA PHE A 135 -0.55 -0.47 3.27
C PHE A 135 -0.32 0.89 2.61
N ALA A 136 -1.29 1.77 2.78
CA ALA A 136 -1.09 3.20 2.57
C ALA A 136 -0.44 3.80 3.82
N ARG A 137 0.61 4.63 3.63
CA ARG A 137 1.40 5.25 4.72
C ARG A 137 0.57 5.88 5.86
N TRP A 138 -0.63 6.37 5.58
CA TRP A 138 -1.47 7.07 6.56
C TRP A 138 -2.01 6.17 7.70
N LEU A 139 -2.09 4.85 7.48
CA LEU A 139 -2.52 3.87 8.49
C LEU A 139 -1.54 3.72 9.67
N LEU A 140 -0.27 4.11 9.49
CA LEU A 140 0.73 3.99 10.56
C LEU A 140 0.75 5.21 11.50
N SER A 141 0.34 6.39 11.02
CA SER A 141 0.23 7.59 11.86
C SER A 141 -0.98 7.57 12.81
N SER A 142 -2.07 6.88 12.45
CA SER A 142 -3.25 6.78 13.32
C SER A 142 -3.06 5.78 14.47
N LEU A 143 -2.13 4.83 14.34
CA LEU A 143 -1.77 3.88 15.41
C LEU A 143 -0.85 4.49 16.48
N GLY A 144 -0.19 5.62 16.18
CA GLY A 144 0.70 6.33 17.12
C GLY A 144 0.02 7.40 17.97
N SER A 145 -1.29 7.58 17.85
CA SER A 145 -2.05 8.62 18.57
C SER A 145 -3.10 8.08 19.54
N ARG A 146 -2.93 6.84 20.02
CA ARG A 146 -3.74 6.29 21.12
C ARG A 146 -2.92 6.16 22.39
#